data_AF-A0A428NFR2-F1
#
_entry.id   AF-A0A428NFR2-F1
#
_cell.length_a   1.000
_cell.length_b   1.000
_cell.length_c   1.000
_cell.angle_alpha   90.00
_cell.angle_beta   90.00
_cell.angle_gamma   90.00
#
_symmetry.space_group_name_H-M   'P 1'
#
loop_
_entity.id
_entity.type
_entity.pdbx_description
1 polymer ?
#
loop_
_entity_poly.entity_id
_entity_poly.type
_entity_poly.pdbx_seq_one_letter_code
_entity_poly.pdbx_strand_id
1 'polypeptide(L)'
;PDQPIYADDDPEVVLQNALRQLQQEEQAAEEQAAAVREERERAERAGLPPPGLITTPGGRASSVHRYTSTPAHDLSTDLTLTPINSEGPMTRDDRPVRCPFCVNQRMLRSIKEAVEHLSTHVVV
;
A
#
# COMPACT_ATOMS: atom_id res chain seq x y z
N PRO A 1 1.52 41.17 -0.63
CA PRO A 1 2.55 40.48 -1.43
C PRO A 1 3.26 39.50 -0.51
N ASP A 2 2.70 38.29 -0.43
CA ASP A 2 3.21 37.16 0.33
C ASP A 2 4.32 36.46 -0.45
N GLN A 3 5.30 35.91 0.29
CA GLN A 3 6.33 34.88 -0.02
C GLN A 3 7.75 35.36 0.33
N PRO A 4 8.63 34.52 0.94
CA PRO A 4 8.39 33.39 1.86
C PRO A 4 9.30 33.45 3.12
N ILE A 5 8.77 33.12 4.29
CA ILE A 5 9.51 32.99 5.57
C ILE A 5 10.51 31.81 5.57
N TYR A 6 10.55 31.00 4.50
CA TYR A 6 11.37 29.78 4.38
C TYR A 6 12.70 29.98 3.61
N ALA A 7 13.15 31.21 3.39
CA ALA A 7 14.34 31.47 2.58
C ALA A 7 15.68 31.50 3.35
N ASP A 8 15.67 31.53 4.69
CA ASP A 8 16.87 31.81 5.50
C ASP A 8 17.37 30.63 6.36
N ASP A 9 16.66 29.50 6.43
CA ASP A 9 17.16 28.31 7.12
C ASP A 9 18.04 27.49 6.17
N ASP A 10 19.32 27.35 6.51
CA ASP A 10 20.28 26.51 5.77
C ASP A 10 19.68 25.08 5.62
N PRO A 11 19.43 24.59 4.39
CA PRO A 11 18.75 23.32 4.16
C PRO A 11 19.46 22.14 4.84
N GLU A 12 20.79 22.24 5.04
CA GLU A 12 21.56 21.23 5.78
C GLU A 12 21.18 21.17 7.26
N VAL A 13 20.94 22.33 7.89
CA VAL A 13 20.51 22.41 9.29
C VAL A 13 19.09 21.89 9.46
N VAL A 14 18.20 22.17 8.51
CA VAL A 14 16.83 21.62 8.50
C VAL A 14 16.87 20.10 8.38
N LEU A 15 17.66 19.56 7.45
CA LEU A 15 17.79 18.12 7.27
C LEU A 15 18.41 17.44 8.51
N GLN A 16 19.44 18.04 9.10
CA GLN A 16 20.05 17.52 10.32
C GLN A 16 19.06 17.50 11.49
N ASN A 17 18.23 18.53 11.63
CA ASN A 17 17.16 18.59 12.62
C ASN A 17 16.09 17.52 12.37
N ALA A 18 15.65 17.36 11.11
CA ALA A 18 14.66 16.37 10.72
C ALA A 18 15.15 14.93 10.99
N LEU A 19 16.42 14.63 10.68
CA LEU A 19 17.02 13.32 10.97
C LEU A 19 17.09 13.05 12.47
N ARG A 20 17.50 14.03 13.27
CA ARG A 20 17.51 13.92 14.73
C ARG A 20 16.11 13.70 15.30
N GLN A 21 15.11 14.40 14.76
CA GLN A 21 13.72 14.22 15.17
C GLN A 21 13.21 12.82 14.84
N LEU A 22 13.53 12.30 13.66
CA LEU A 22 13.11 10.97 13.22
C LEU A 22 13.75 9.86 14.07
N GLN A 23 15.02 9.99 14.44
CA GLN A 23 15.69 9.06 15.36
C GLN A 23 15.05 9.07 16.75
N GLN A 24 14.67 10.24 17.27
CA GLN A 24 14.00 10.35 18.56
C GLN A 24 12.61 9.71 18.54
N GLU A 25 11.88 9.90 17.44
CA GLU A 25 10.56 9.29 17.26
C GLU A 25 10.63 7.76 17.19
N GLU A 26 11.63 7.21 16.48
CA GLU A 26 11.86 5.77 16.42
C GLU A 26 12.09 5.18 17.82
N GLN A 27 12.94 5.83 18.63
CA GLN A 27 13.20 5.38 20.00
C GLN A 27 11.95 5.42 20.88
N ALA A 28 11.15 6.50 20.77
CA ALA A 28 9.90 6.61 21.53
C ALA A 28 8.86 5.57 21.11
N ALA A 29 8.80 5.24 19.81
CA ALA A 29 7.92 4.20 19.29
C ALA A 29 8.35 2.79 19.74
N GLU A 30 9.66 2.52 19.78
CA GLU A 30 10.20 1.27 20.30
C GLU A 30 9.87 1.07 21.78
N GLU A 31 10.03 2.11 22.59
CA GLU A 31 9.67 2.08 24.02
C GLU A 31 8.18 1.80 24.22
N GLN A 32 7.30 2.43 23.41
CA GLN A 32 5.86 2.16 23.46
C GLN A 32 5.53 0.72 23.06
N ALA A 33 6.15 0.21 22.00
CA ALA A 33 5.96 -1.17 21.56
C ALA A 33 6.47 -2.18 22.60
N ALA A 34 7.58 -1.88 23.27
CA ALA A 34 8.13 -2.66 24.36
C ALA A 34 7.20 -2.64 25.58
N ALA A 35 6.66 -1.48 25.95
CA ALA A 35 5.71 -1.35 27.06
C ALA A 35 4.42 -2.14 26.81
N VAL A 36 3.83 -2.04 25.61
CA VAL A 36 2.64 -2.82 25.22
C VAL A 36 2.95 -4.32 25.25
N ARG A 37 4.14 -4.74 24.81
CA ARG A 37 4.57 -6.13 24.88
C ARG A 37 4.70 -6.60 26.33
N GLU A 38 5.32 -5.81 27.20
CA GLU A 38 5.46 -6.16 28.61
C GLU A 38 4.10 -6.22 29.32
N GLU A 39 3.19 -5.28 29.05
CA GLU A 39 1.84 -5.32 29.61
C GLU A 39 1.09 -6.57 29.17
N ARG A 40 1.17 -6.92 27.88
CA ARG A 40 0.57 -8.15 27.36
C ARG A 40 1.21 -9.39 27.98
N GLU A 41 2.52 -9.44 28.11
CA GLU A 41 3.23 -10.54 28.76
C GLU A 41 2.87 -10.65 30.24
N ARG A 42 2.73 -9.52 30.96
CA ARG A 42 2.29 -9.50 32.36
C ARG A 42 0.86 -10.03 32.49
N ALA A 43 -0.05 -9.62 31.59
CA ALA A 43 -1.40 -10.13 31.54
C ALA A 43 -1.45 -11.63 31.23
N GLU A 44 -0.64 -12.10 30.28
CA GLU A 44 -0.51 -13.51 29.92
C GLU A 44 0.09 -14.34 31.09
N ARG A 45 1.14 -13.83 31.73
CA ARG A 45 1.81 -14.44 32.88
C ARG A 45 0.86 -14.60 34.08
N ALA A 46 -0.06 -13.65 34.27
CA ALA A 46 -1.06 -13.70 35.33
C ALA A 46 -2.24 -14.66 35.01
N GLY A 47 -2.33 -15.23 33.79
CA GLY A 47 -3.51 -15.96 33.30
C GLY A 47 -3.30 -17.36 32.69
N LEU A 48 -2.14 -18.01 32.83
CA LEU A 48 -1.77 -19.24 32.09
C LEU A 48 -2.78 -20.42 32.18
N PRO A 49 -2.99 -21.20 31.08
CA PRO A 49 -1.96 -22.10 30.51
C PRO A 49 -1.73 -22.07 28.97
N PRO A 50 -0.59 -22.63 28.44
CA PRO A 50 -0.31 -22.92 27.02
C PRO A 50 -0.33 -24.45 26.73
N PRO A 51 0.07 -24.96 25.54
CA PRO A 51 -0.06 -24.49 24.17
C PRO A 51 -1.00 -25.41 23.35
N GLY A 52 -1.85 -24.86 22.48
CA GLY A 52 -2.79 -25.65 21.68
C GLY A 52 -2.93 -25.11 20.26
N LEU A 53 -2.43 -25.88 19.30
CA LEU A 53 -2.66 -25.74 17.87
C LEU A 53 -4.19 -25.80 17.55
N ILE A 54 -4.54 -25.38 16.32
CA ILE A 54 -5.77 -25.71 15.55
C ILE A 54 -6.88 -24.63 15.58
N THR A 55 -7.05 -23.90 14.47
CA THR A 55 -8.25 -23.97 13.59
C THR A 55 -8.14 -22.90 12.50
N THR A 56 -7.67 -23.31 11.32
CA THR A 56 -8.04 -22.69 10.04
C THR A 56 -9.30 -23.41 9.54
N PRO A 57 -10.44 -22.75 9.27
CA PRO A 57 -11.52 -23.38 8.55
C PRO A 57 -11.43 -23.02 7.06
N GLY A 58 -10.88 -23.94 6.28
CA GLY A 58 -11.10 -24.00 4.84
C GLY A 58 -12.11 -25.11 4.52
N GLY A 59 -13.14 -24.78 3.73
CA GLY A 59 -13.83 -25.74 2.86
C GLY A 59 -15.37 -25.82 3.02
N ARG A 60 -16.11 -25.43 1.97
CA ARG A 60 -16.72 -26.33 0.97
C ARG A 60 -17.67 -25.56 0.04
N ALA A 61 -17.49 -25.78 -1.26
CA ALA A 61 -18.30 -25.22 -2.35
C ALA A 61 -19.66 -25.93 -2.51
N SER A 62 -20.68 -25.22 -3.02
CA SER A 62 -21.78 -25.81 -3.77
C SER A 62 -22.45 -24.84 -4.75
N SER A 63 -22.32 -25.20 -6.03
CA SER A 63 -23.37 -25.29 -7.04
C SER A 63 -24.21 -24.05 -7.44
N VAL A 64 -23.91 -23.55 -8.64
CA VAL A 64 -24.85 -23.09 -9.69
C VAL A 64 -25.84 -21.98 -9.28
N HIS A 65 -25.49 -20.73 -9.60
CA HIS A 65 -26.46 -19.71 -9.97
C HIS A 65 -26.02 -19.02 -11.26
N ARG A 66 -26.67 -19.46 -12.35
CA ARG A 66 -26.58 -18.87 -13.68
C ARG A 66 -27.19 -17.48 -13.65
N TYR A 67 -26.49 -16.53 -14.26
CA TYR A 67 -26.99 -15.29 -14.88
C TYR A 67 -28.32 -14.75 -14.37
N THR A 68 -28.28 -13.78 -13.46
CA THR A 68 -29.17 -12.61 -13.44
C THR A 68 -28.86 -11.73 -12.24
N SER A 69 -29.08 -10.43 -12.42
CA SER A 69 -29.17 -9.39 -11.38
C SER A 69 -27.86 -8.71 -10.96
N THR A 70 -27.55 -7.62 -11.64
CA THR A 70 -27.13 -6.40 -10.94
C THR A 70 -28.36 -5.78 -10.28
N PRO A 71 -28.35 -5.65 -8.94
CA PRO A 71 -28.78 -4.40 -8.31
C PRO A 71 -27.72 -3.91 -7.32
N ALA A 72 -27.66 -2.58 -7.20
CA ALA A 72 -26.82 -1.79 -6.30
C ALA A 72 -26.25 -2.57 -5.10
N HIS A 73 -24.93 -2.77 -5.08
CA HIS A 73 -24.22 -3.16 -3.87
C HIS A 73 -24.16 -1.97 -2.93
N ASP A 74 -25.17 -1.94 -2.07
CA ASP A 74 -25.11 -1.56 -0.66
C ASP A 74 -23.69 -1.75 -0.10
N LEU A 75 -23.11 -0.65 0.38
CA LEU A 75 -21.94 -0.71 1.27
C LEU A 75 -22.34 -1.59 2.45
N SER A 76 -21.37 -2.32 3.02
CA SER A 76 -21.49 -3.04 4.31
C SER A 76 -22.07 -4.45 4.25
N THR A 77 -21.33 -5.39 3.66
CA THR A 77 -20.96 -6.68 4.31
C THR A 77 -20.03 -7.47 3.39
N ASP A 78 -18.98 -8.08 3.96
CA ASP A 78 -18.14 -9.12 3.32
C ASP A 78 -17.08 -8.71 2.27
N LEU A 79 -16.22 -7.75 2.62
CA LEU A 79 -14.93 -7.54 1.94
C LEU A 79 -13.87 -8.58 2.38
N THR A 80 -14.19 -9.88 2.33
CA THR A 80 -13.23 -11.00 2.48
C THR A 80 -13.36 -12.03 1.37
N LEU A 81 -13.58 -11.57 0.14
CA LEU A 81 -13.22 -12.34 -1.04
C LEU A 81 -11.78 -12.00 -1.38
N THR A 82 -10.82 -12.83 -0.98
CA THR A 82 -9.46 -12.73 -1.55
C THR A 82 -9.56 -13.01 -3.05
N PRO A 83 -9.42 -12.00 -3.92
CA PRO A 83 -9.35 -12.23 -5.35
C PRO A 83 -8.02 -12.95 -5.63
N ILE A 84 -7.98 -13.84 -6.63
CA ILE A 84 -6.72 -14.39 -7.13
C ILE A 84 -5.90 -13.20 -7.64
N ASN A 85 -4.94 -12.72 -6.85
CA ASN A 85 -3.96 -11.77 -7.35
C ASN A 85 -3.01 -12.58 -8.25
N SER A 86 -3.33 -12.65 -9.53
CA SER A 86 -2.49 -13.26 -10.59
C SER A 86 -1.20 -12.50 -10.84
N GLU A 87 -0.91 -11.46 -10.06
CA GLU A 87 0.17 -10.54 -10.28
C GLU A 87 0.91 -10.42 -8.94
N GLY A 88 2.21 -10.70 -8.94
CA GLY A 88 3.09 -10.28 -7.85
C GLY A 88 3.02 -8.75 -7.68
N PRO A 89 3.81 -8.15 -6.76
CA PRO A 89 3.91 -6.69 -6.72
C PRO A 89 4.39 -6.21 -8.09
N MET A 90 3.45 -5.77 -8.94
CA MET A 90 3.72 -5.08 -10.19
C MET A 90 4.61 -3.91 -9.78
N THR A 91 5.88 -3.96 -10.19
CA THR A 91 6.79 -2.84 -10.02
C THR A 91 6.10 -1.61 -10.63
N ARG A 92 6.29 -0.42 -10.05
CA ARG A 92 5.63 0.80 -10.54
C ARG A 92 5.85 1.02 -12.04
N ASP A 93 6.94 0.48 -12.55
CA ASP A 93 7.38 0.54 -13.94
C ASP A 93 6.58 -0.37 -14.89
N ASP A 94 5.80 -1.33 -14.38
CA ASP A 94 4.95 -2.24 -15.18
C ASP A 94 3.49 -1.76 -15.29
N ARG A 95 3.14 -0.62 -14.68
CA ARG A 95 1.80 -0.06 -14.82
C ARG A 95 1.57 0.41 -16.25
N PRO A 96 0.50 -0.04 -16.93
CA PRO A 96 0.19 0.41 -18.28
C PRO A 96 -0.08 1.92 -18.33
N VAL A 97 0.65 2.65 -19.18
CA VAL A 97 0.52 4.12 -19.33
C VAL A 97 -0.20 4.45 -20.64
N ARG A 98 -1.04 5.50 -20.67
CA ARG A 98 -1.68 5.99 -21.90
C ARG A 98 -0.78 7.00 -22.60
N CYS A 99 -0.59 6.86 -23.91
CA CYS A 99 0.10 7.88 -24.70
C CYS A 99 -0.74 9.17 -24.75
N PRO A 100 -0.21 10.33 -24.30
CA PRO A 100 -0.95 11.59 -24.27
C PRO A 100 -1.07 12.27 -25.65
N PHE A 101 -0.26 11.86 -26.62
CA PHE A 101 -0.20 12.47 -27.95
C PHE A 101 -1.07 11.73 -28.99
N CYS A 102 -1.43 10.48 -28.72
CA CYS A 102 -2.37 9.75 -29.56
C CYS A 102 -3.82 10.16 -29.26
N VAL A 103 -4.58 10.51 -30.30
CA VAL A 103 -6.03 10.77 -30.20
C VAL A 103 -6.79 9.59 -29.56
N ASN A 104 -6.34 8.36 -29.84
CA ASN A 104 -6.94 7.13 -29.29
C ASN A 104 -6.37 6.71 -27.92
N GLN A 105 -5.51 7.53 -27.29
CA GLN A 105 -4.89 7.27 -25.99
C GLN A 105 -4.35 5.83 -25.88
N ARG A 106 -3.51 5.43 -26.84
CA ARG A 106 -2.98 4.06 -26.93
C ARG A 106 -2.34 3.66 -25.59
N MET A 107 -2.80 2.53 -25.04
CA MET A 107 -2.23 1.93 -23.84
C MET A 107 -0.89 1.28 -24.18
N LEU A 108 0.16 1.69 -23.47
CA LEU A 108 1.52 1.17 -23.58
C LEU A 108 1.71 0.22 -22.41
N ARG A 109 1.85 -1.08 -22.70
CA ARG A 109 1.84 -2.14 -21.67
C ARG A 109 3.21 -2.45 -21.11
N SER A 110 4.27 -1.92 -21.71
CA SER A 110 5.64 -2.07 -21.24
C SER A 110 6.41 -0.77 -21.42
N ILE A 111 7.45 -0.59 -20.61
CA ILE A 111 8.35 0.56 -20.71
C ILE A 111 8.99 0.64 -22.10
N LYS A 112 9.42 -0.50 -22.65
CA LYS A 112 10.05 -0.57 -23.97
C LYS A 112 9.10 -0.07 -25.06
N GLU A 113 7.85 -0.53 -25.07
CA GLU A 113 6.82 -0.05 -26.00
C GLU A 113 6.55 1.44 -25.78
N ALA A 114 6.52 1.90 -24.52
CA ALA A 114 6.27 3.29 -24.21
C ALA A 114 7.34 4.21 -24.79
N VAL A 115 8.62 3.91 -24.56
CA VAL A 115 9.75 4.72 -25.08
C VAL A 115 9.76 4.72 -26.60
N GLU A 116 9.60 3.56 -27.24
CA GLU A 116 9.59 3.44 -28.70
C GLU A 116 8.41 4.17 -29.34
N HIS A 117 7.25 4.21 -28.66
CA HIS A 117 6.09 4.92 -29.18
C HIS A 117 6.13 6.43 -28.90
N LEU A 118 6.52 6.84 -27.68
CA LEU A 118 6.62 8.25 -27.30
C LEU A 118 7.69 8.97 -28.13
N SER A 119 8.77 8.28 -28.51
CA SER A 119 9.81 8.85 -29.38
C SER A 119 9.28 9.20 -30.78
N THR A 120 8.23 8.53 -31.27
CA THR A 120 7.58 8.91 -32.54
C THR A 120 6.73 10.18 -32.45
N HIS A 121 6.39 10.63 -31.24
CA HIS A 121 5.61 11.84 -31.00
C HIS A 121 6.46 13.05 -30.61
N VAL A 122 7.72 12.85 -30.20
CA VAL A 122 8.65 13.94 -29.90
C VAL A 122 9.33 14.37 -31.19
N VAL A 123 8.76 15.37 -31.85
CA VAL A 123 9.43 16.09 -32.95
C VAL A 123 10.29 17.20 -32.33
N VAL A 124 11.60 17.19 -32.62
CA VAL A 124 12.57 18.23 -32.24
C VAL A 124 12.68 19.27 -33.36
#